data_AF-A0A2U1KZ66-F1
#
_entry.id   AF-A0A2U1KZ66-F1
#
_cell.length_a   1.000
_cell.length_b   1.000
_cell.length_c   1.000
_cell.angle_alpha   90.00
_cell.angle_beta   90.00
_cell.angle_gamma   90.00
#
_symmetry.space_group_name_H-M   'P 1'
#
loop_
_entity.id
_entity.type
_entity.pdbx_description
1 polymer ?
#
loop_
_entity_poly.entity_id
_entity_poly.type
_entity_poly.pdbx_seq_one_letter_code
_entity_poly.pdbx_strand_id
1 'polypeptide(L)'
;MFLKVQLNWNVVIPAENLDIKGLMLQKAILVRLLDDFSAKKATKDLGYLLAVTTLDKIGEGKVREHSGDVLFPLSFTCLSFKIFRGEVIEGIVHKILKHGVFLRCGPIENLYLSNQKMSDYQYQIADNPCFLNIKTGSRIEKDMTLRCIVIGVKYMEAQKEFQAVVGLEGDYLGPV
;
A
#
# COMPACT_ATOMS: atom_id res chain seq x y z
N MET A 1 -6.89 3.98 -3.70
CA MET A 1 -8.12 3.78 -2.91
C MET A 1 -7.87 3.01 -1.61
N PHE A 2 -8.51 3.40 -0.51
CA PHE A 2 -8.57 2.62 0.73
C PHE A 2 -9.77 1.66 0.70
N LEU A 3 -9.56 0.42 1.10
CA LEU A 3 -10.56 -0.65 1.05
C LEU A 3 -10.69 -1.30 2.42
N LYS A 4 -11.91 -1.70 2.77
CA LYS A 4 -12.19 -2.55 3.93
C LYS A 4 -12.34 -3.99 3.44
N VAL A 5 -11.49 -4.89 3.94
CA VAL A 5 -11.41 -6.28 3.47
C VAL A 5 -11.55 -7.23 4.65
N GLN A 6 -12.47 -8.19 4.54
CA GLN A 6 -12.59 -9.28 5.51
C GLN A 6 -11.71 -10.46 5.10
N LEU A 7 -10.96 -11.01 6.06
CA LEU A 7 -10.02 -12.11 5.87
C LEU A 7 -10.26 -13.23 6.86
N ASN A 8 -10.02 -14.45 6.40
CA ASN A 8 -9.97 -15.64 7.24
C ASN A 8 -8.50 -16.06 7.41
N TRP A 9 -8.10 -16.33 8.64
CA TRP A 9 -6.70 -16.59 8.97
C TRP A 9 -6.59 -17.52 10.16
N ASN A 10 -5.64 -18.45 10.11
CA ASN A 10 -5.39 -19.37 11.23
C ASN A 10 -4.19 -18.88 12.05
N VAL A 11 -4.39 -18.69 13.35
CA VAL A 11 -3.34 -18.36 14.30
C VAL A 11 -3.02 -19.59 15.14
N VAL A 12 -1.74 -19.88 15.33
CA VAL A 12 -1.28 -20.98 16.18
C VAL A 12 -0.73 -20.40 17.49
N ILE A 13 -1.27 -20.87 18.61
CA ILE A 13 -0.84 -20.49 19.95
C ILE A 13 -0.07 -21.67 20.56
N PRO A 14 1.21 -21.48 20.95
CA PRO A 14 1.97 -22.50 21.65
C PRO A 14 1.30 -22.93 22.94
N ALA A 15 1.42 -24.21 23.29
CA ALA A 15 0.80 -24.75 24.50
C ALA A 15 1.24 -24.01 25.78
N GLU A 16 2.48 -23.56 25.84
CA GLU A 16 3.07 -22.77 26.93
C GLU A 16 2.36 -21.42 27.17
N ASN A 17 1.76 -20.87 26.11
CA ASN A 17 1.06 -19.58 26.13
C ASN A 17 -0.46 -19.72 26.29
N LEU A 18 -0.97 -20.96 26.45
CA LEU A 18 -2.38 -21.22 26.73
C LEU A 18 -2.64 -21.04 28.23
N ASP A 19 -2.79 -19.79 28.68
CA ASP A 19 -3.30 -19.55 30.04
C ASP A 19 -4.81 -19.82 30.09
N ILE A 20 -5.24 -20.57 31.12
CA ILE A 20 -6.60 -21.13 31.28
C ILE A 20 -7.64 -20.02 31.52
N LYS A 21 -7.21 -18.79 31.83
CA LYS A 21 -8.09 -17.62 32.00
C LYS A 21 -8.42 -16.99 30.64
N GLY A 22 -9.67 -17.08 30.21
CA GLY A 22 -10.13 -16.73 28.85
C GLY A 22 -9.74 -15.34 28.31
N LEU A 23 -9.59 -14.32 29.17
CA LEU A 23 -9.12 -12.98 28.77
C LEU A 23 -7.66 -12.97 28.30
N MET A 24 -6.80 -13.80 28.90
CA MET A 24 -5.39 -13.92 28.53
C MET A 24 -5.23 -14.66 27.19
N LEU A 25 -6.09 -15.66 26.94
CA LEU A 25 -6.11 -16.38 25.67
C LEU A 25 -6.51 -15.49 24.50
N GLN A 26 -7.58 -14.69 24.63
CA GLN A 26 -8.00 -13.75 23.58
C GLN A 26 -6.92 -12.72 23.28
N LYS A 27 -6.24 -12.22 24.33
CA LYS A 27 -5.10 -11.32 24.17
C LYS A 27 -3.95 -11.99 23.42
N ALA A 28 -3.60 -13.23 23.75
CA ALA A 28 -2.55 -13.97 23.06
C ALA A 28 -2.87 -14.19 21.57
N ILE A 29 -4.13 -14.55 21.26
CA ILE A 29 -4.63 -14.68 19.88
C ILE A 29 -4.50 -13.35 19.13
N LEU A 30 -4.91 -12.25 19.75
CA LEU A 30 -4.85 -10.93 19.11
C LEU A 30 -3.41 -10.48 18.86
N VAL A 31 -2.53 -10.60 19.86
CA VAL A 31 -1.10 -10.26 19.72
C VAL A 31 -0.50 -11.07 18.57
N ARG A 32 -0.75 -12.38 18.56
CA ARG A 32 -0.23 -13.25 17.51
C ARG A 32 -0.79 -12.92 16.12
N LEU A 33 -2.08 -12.61 16.02
CA LEU A 33 -2.69 -12.14 14.78
C LEU A 33 -2.01 -10.86 14.28
N LEU A 34 -1.79 -9.88 15.16
CA LEU A 34 -1.18 -8.61 14.79
C LEU A 34 0.28 -8.79 14.36
N ASP A 35 1.04 -9.65 15.05
CA ASP A 35 2.42 -9.99 14.67
C ASP A 35 2.46 -10.64 13.27
N ASP A 36 1.67 -11.70 13.06
CA ASP A 36 1.60 -12.41 11.76
C ASP A 36 1.07 -11.49 10.63
N PHE A 37 0.15 -10.56 10.95
CA PHE A 37 -0.39 -9.58 10.01
C PHE A 37 0.65 -8.53 9.63
N SER A 38 1.37 -7.96 10.61
CA SER A 38 2.37 -6.92 10.38
C SER A 38 3.54 -7.40 9.51
N ALA A 39 3.83 -8.69 9.51
CA ALA A 39 4.83 -9.30 8.65
C ALA A 39 4.40 -9.35 7.16
N LYS A 40 3.10 -9.19 6.84
CA LYS A 40 2.60 -9.18 5.46
C LYS A 40 2.47 -7.75 4.93
N LYS A 41 3.27 -7.44 3.90
CA LYS A 41 3.28 -6.12 3.25
C LYS A 41 2.08 -5.89 2.33
N ALA A 42 1.97 -6.67 1.26
CA ALA A 42 0.91 -6.53 0.27
C ALA A 42 0.59 -7.85 -0.41
N THR A 43 -0.58 -7.93 -1.03
CA THR A 43 -0.96 -9.02 -1.94
C THR A 43 -1.46 -8.45 -3.26
N LYS A 44 -1.37 -9.25 -4.33
CA LYS A 44 -1.85 -8.87 -5.67
C LYS A 44 -3.31 -8.45 -5.68
N ASP A 45 -4.15 -9.17 -4.92
CA ASP A 45 -5.60 -9.00 -4.96
C ASP A 45 -6.07 -7.90 -4.01
N LEU A 46 -5.46 -7.78 -2.83
CA LEU A 46 -5.96 -6.88 -1.78
C LEU A 46 -5.20 -5.55 -1.69
N GLY A 47 -4.04 -5.45 -2.34
CA GLY A 47 -3.16 -4.29 -2.19
C GLY A 47 -2.29 -4.38 -0.94
N TYR A 48 -1.83 -3.23 -0.46
CA TYR A 48 -1.06 -3.12 0.78
C TYR A 48 -1.99 -3.35 1.97
N LEU A 49 -1.58 -4.23 2.88
CA LEU A 49 -2.28 -4.48 4.13
C LEU A 49 -1.79 -3.47 5.16
N LEU A 50 -2.69 -2.62 5.66
CA LEU A 50 -2.30 -1.49 6.50
C LEU A 50 -2.51 -1.76 7.99
N ALA A 51 -3.74 -2.14 8.35
CA ALA A 51 -4.09 -2.33 9.75
C ALA A 51 -5.29 -3.27 9.90
N VAL A 52 -5.27 -4.10 10.94
CA VAL A 52 -6.47 -4.82 11.40
C VAL A 52 -7.40 -3.80 12.07
N THR A 53 -8.67 -3.76 11.65
CA THR A 53 -9.66 -2.83 12.20
C THR A 53 -10.57 -3.49 13.23
N THR A 54 -11.04 -4.71 12.94
CA THR A 54 -11.96 -5.44 13.81
C THR A 54 -11.65 -6.92 13.78
N LEU A 55 -11.67 -7.56 14.95
CA LEU A 55 -11.67 -9.02 15.06
C LEU A 55 -13.13 -9.47 15.10
N ASP A 56 -13.60 -10.08 14.02
CA ASP A 56 -15.03 -10.34 13.83
C ASP A 56 -15.45 -11.67 14.47
N LYS A 57 -14.60 -12.71 14.37
CA LYS A 57 -14.86 -14.02 14.96
C LYS A 57 -13.57 -14.74 15.33
N ILE A 58 -13.56 -15.36 16.51
CA ILE A 58 -12.60 -16.39 16.92
C ILE A 58 -13.35 -17.73 16.89
N GLY A 59 -12.91 -18.65 16.05
CA GLY A 59 -13.45 -20.01 16.02
C GLY A 59 -12.84 -20.91 17.09
N GLU A 60 -13.39 -22.11 17.24
CA GLU A 60 -12.91 -23.08 18.22
C GLU A 60 -11.47 -23.52 17.93
N GLY A 61 -10.67 -23.58 18.99
CA GLY A 61 -9.28 -24.01 18.94
C GLY A 61 -9.17 -25.50 18.63
N LYS A 62 -8.32 -25.84 17.67
CA LYS A 62 -8.01 -27.23 17.30
C LYS A 62 -6.60 -27.58 17.72
N VAL A 63 -6.45 -28.55 18.62
CA VAL A 63 -5.13 -29.05 19.03
C VAL A 63 -4.48 -29.73 17.83
N ARG A 64 -3.24 -29.35 17.54
CA ARG A 64 -2.44 -29.94 16.46
C ARG A 64 -1.80 -31.23 16.94
N GLU A 65 -1.86 -32.25 16.11
CA GLU A 65 -1.18 -33.51 16.36
C GLU A 65 0.34 -33.27 16.49
N HIS A 66 0.98 -34.00 17.41
CA HIS A 66 2.41 -33.98 17.73
C HIS A 66 2.96 -32.77 18.50
N SER A 67 2.50 -31.53 18.26
CA SER A 67 3.05 -30.36 18.98
C SER A 67 2.25 -29.98 20.23
N GLY A 68 0.96 -30.32 20.28
CA GLY A 68 0.08 -29.88 21.37
C GLY A 68 -0.33 -28.40 21.29
N ASP A 69 0.16 -27.66 20.29
CA ASP A 69 -0.26 -26.29 20.03
C ASP A 69 -1.71 -26.23 19.57
N VAL A 70 -2.35 -25.08 19.77
CA VAL A 70 -3.75 -24.90 19.39
C VAL A 70 -3.86 -23.92 18.23
N LEU A 71 -4.51 -24.37 17.15
CA LEU A 71 -4.85 -23.57 15.99
C LEU A 71 -6.23 -22.95 16.17
N PHE A 72 -6.32 -21.63 16.11
CA PHE A 72 -7.56 -20.88 16.14
C PHE A 72 -7.85 -20.31 14.74
N PRO A 73 -8.97 -20.70 14.09
CA PRO A 73 -9.43 -20.06 12.86
C PRO A 73 -10.10 -18.73 13.20
N LEU A 74 -9.64 -17.65 12.59
CA LEU A 74 -10.09 -16.28 12.83
C LEU A 74 -10.76 -15.71 11.58
N SER A 75 -11.75 -14.85 11.79
CA SER A 75 -12.24 -13.92 10.78
C SER A 75 -12.06 -12.51 11.31
N PHE A 76 -11.44 -11.64 10.52
CA PHE A 76 -11.19 -10.26 10.91
C PHE A 76 -11.28 -9.35 9.69
N THR A 77 -11.51 -8.07 9.94
CA THR A 77 -11.50 -7.05 8.92
C THR A 77 -10.25 -6.20 9.04
N CYS A 78 -9.65 -5.88 7.89
CA CYS A 78 -8.51 -4.98 7.79
C CYS A 78 -8.73 -3.86 6.79
N LEU A 79 -8.01 -2.77 7.00
CA LEU A 79 -7.82 -1.69 6.05
C LEU A 79 -6.71 -2.07 5.07
N SER A 80 -6.99 -2.01 3.78
CA SER A 80 -6.01 -2.17 2.72
C SER A 80 -5.96 -0.94 1.81
N PHE A 81 -4.87 -0.79 1.06
CA PHE A 81 -4.69 0.27 0.08
C PHE A 81 -4.29 -0.32 -1.28
N LYS A 82 -5.07 -0.01 -2.31
CA LYS A 82 -4.83 -0.47 -3.68
C LYS A 82 -5.16 0.65 -4.66
N ILE A 83 -4.33 0.78 -5.69
CA ILE A 83 -4.58 1.68 -6.81
C ILE A 83 -5.09 0.90 -8.03
N PHE A 84 -5.92 1.55 -8.82
CA PHE A 84 -6.53 0.97 -10.02
C PHE A 84 -6.17 1.76 -11.27
N ARG A 85 -6.14 1.07 -12.41
CA ARG A 85 -6.01 1.73 -13.71
C ARG A 85 -7.21 2.66 -13.93
N GLY A 86 -6.95 3.89 -14.35
CA GLY A 86 -7.95 4.94 -14.56
C GLY A 86 -8.27 5.75 -13.30
N GLU A 87 -7.73 5.39 -12.13
CA GLU A 87 -7.92 6.17 -10.91
C GLU A 87 -7.11 7.48 -10.98
N VAL A 88 -7.71 8.59 -10.59
CA VAL A 88 -7.00 9.85 -10.36
C VAL A 88 -6.49 9.84 -8.93
N ILE A 89 -5.18 10.03 -8.78
CA ILE A 89 -4.49 9.99 -7.49
C ILE A 89 -3.67 11.25 -7.28
N GLU A 90 -3.43 11.58 -6.03
CA GLU A 90 -2.49 12.63 -5.63
C GLU A 90 -1.25 11.96 -5.04
N GLY A 91 -0.10 12.28 -5.62
CA GLY A 91 1.19 11.75 -5.19
C GLY A 91 2.17 12.88 -4.90
N ILE A 92 3.07 12.64 -3.95
CA ILE A 92 4.15 13.59 -3.62
C ILE A 92 5.36 13.23 -4.46
N VAL A 93 5.91 14.20 -5.18
CA VAL A 93 7.13 14.04 -5.96
C VAL A 93 8.31 13.84 -5.01
N HIS A 94 9.03 12.73 -5.10
CA HIS A 94 10.21 12.48 -4.24
C HIS A 94 11.53 12.48 -5.00
N LYS A 95 11.50 12.21 -6.31
CA LYS A 95 12.70 12.20 -7.15
C LYS A 95 12.39 12.65 -8.58
N ILE A 96 13.20 13.57 -9.09
CA ILE A 96 13.08 14.12 -10.44
C ILE A 96 14.31 13.72 -11.24
N LEU A 97 14.10 13.19 -12.44
CA LEU A 97 15.15 12.81 -13.40
C LEU A 97 14.81 13.40 -14.77
N LYS A 98 15.81 13.48 -15.66
CA LYS A 98 15.63 13.97 -17.04
C LYS A 98 14.53 13.23 -17.82
N HIS A 99 14.37 11.93 -17.56
CA HIS A 99 13.41 11.06 -18.27
C HIS A 99 12.02 11.02 -17.62
N GLY A 100 11.86 11.54 -16.40
CA GLY A 100 10.58 11.47 -15.70
C GLY A 100 10.67 11.78 -14.21
N VAL A 101 9.54 11.63 -13.53
CA VAL A 101 9.35 11.97 -12.13
C VAL A 101 8.87 10.73 -11.39
N PHE A 102 9.43 10.49 -10.20
CA PHE A 102 8.96 9.48 -9.27
C PHE A 102 8.11 10.11 -8.18
N LEU A 103 6.96 9.51 -7.94
CA LEU A 103 5.99 9.94 -6.94
C LEU A 103 5.72 8.83 -5.93
N ARG A 104 5.35 9.27 -4.73
CA ARG A 104 4.82 8.40 -3.67
C ARG A 104 3.35 8.73 -3.43
N CYS A 105 2.51 7.70 -3.31
CA CYS A 105 1.10 7.84 -2.94
C CYS A 105 0.77 6.79 -1.89
N GLY A 106 0.53 7.23 -0.65
CA GLY A 106 0.38 6.33 0.49
C GLY A 106 1.57 5.38 0.62
N PRO A 107 1.36 4.04 0.69
CA PRO A 107 2.44 3.05 0.80
C PRO A 107 3.15 2.72 -0.52
N ILE A 108 2.73 3.31 -1.65
CA ILE A 108 3.34 3.07 -2.96
C ILE A 108 4.41 4.12 -3.19
N GLU A 109 5.68 3.71 -3.28
CA GLU A 109 6.81 4.60 -3.52
C GLU A 109 7.22 4.69 -5.00
N ASN A 110 6.75 3.73 -5.81
CA ASN A 110 7.21 3.52 -7.19
C ASN A 110 6.14 3.90 -8.22
N LEU A 111 5.63 5.13 -8.15
CA LEU A 111 4.84 5.73 -9.23
C LEU A 111 5.77 6.47 -10.18
N TYR A 112 5.71 6.14 -11.46
CA TYR A 112 6.58 6.74 -12.47
C TYR A 112 5.77 7.54 -13.50
N LEU A 113 6.09 8.82 -13.62
CA LEU A 113 5.58 9.73 -14.65
C LEU A 113 6.67 9.96 -15.69
N SER A 114 6.47 9.42 -16.90
CA SER A 114 7.40 9.63 -18.01
C SER A 114 7.34 11.06 -18.54
N ASN A 115 8.47 11.63 -18.94
CA ASN A 115 8.50 12.93 -19.64
C ASN A 115 7.68 12.94 -20.94
N GLN A 116 7.51 11.80 -21.58
CA GLN A 116 6.64 11.63 -22.75
C GLN A 116 5.17 11.91 -22.44
N LYS A 117 4.77 11.75 -21.17
CA LYS A 117 3.42 12.05 -20.65
C LYS A 117 3.32 13.46 -20.04
N MET A 118 4.33 14.30 -20.28
CA MET A 118 4.43 15.69 -19.81
C MET A 118 4.82 16.62 -20.97
N SER A 119 4.10 16.57 -22.10
CA SER A 119 4.49 17.25 -23.35
C SER A 119 4.65 18.78 -23.23
N ASP A 120 3.87 19.43 -22.35
CA ASP A 120 3.98 20.87 -22.13
C ASP A 120 5.08 21.27 -21.13
N TYR A 121 5.74 20.30 -20.51
CA TYR A 121 6.78 20.54 -19.52
C TYR A 121 8.17 20.25 -20.09
N GLN A 122 9.11 21.14 -19.79
CA GLN A 122 10.51 20.99 -20.16
C GLN A 122 11.37 20.77 -18.92
N TYR A 123 12.26 19.80 -19.00
CA TYR A 123 13.21 19.54 -17.93
C TYR A 123 14.23 20.69 -17.84
N GLN A 124 14.38 21.26 -16.64
CA GLN A 124 15.37 22.29 -16.36
C GLN A 124 16.45 21.75 -15.43
N ILE A 125 17.70 22.02 -15.82
CA ILE A 125 18.89 21.73 -15.03
C ILE A 125 19.24 23.03 -14.30
N ALA A 126 18.82 23.14 -13.05
CA ALA A 126 19.22 24.18 -12.12
C ALA A 126 19.76 23.50 -10.84
N ASP A 127 20.05 24.28 -9.79
CA ASP A 127 20.47 23.74 -8.49
C ASP A 127 19.46 22.69 -7.96
N ASN A 128 18.18 22.87 -8.26
CA ASN A 128 17.14 21.87 -8.07
C ASN A 128 16.53 21.46 -9.43
N PRO A 129 16.59 20.17 -9.83
CA PRO A 129 16.01 19.72 -11.09
C PRO A 129 14.48 19.81 -11.03
N CYS A 130 13.88 20.40 -12.06
CA CYS A 130 12.43 20.56 -12.15
C CYS A 130 11.92 20.41 -13.58
N PHE A 131 10.61 20.28 -13.72
CA PHE A 131 9.92 20.37 -15.00
C PHE A 131 9.11 21.68 -15.04
N LEU A 132 9.42 22.57 -15.98
CA LEU A 132 8.73 23.86 -16.15
C LEU A 132 7.82 23.81 -17.38
N ASN A 133 6.56 24.19 -17.20
CA ASN A 133 5.67 24.54 -18.29
C ASN A 133 5.86 26.02 -18.65
N ILE A 134 6.45 26.29 -19.82
CA ILE A 134 6.77 27.65 -20.26
C ILE A 134 5.50 28.48 -20.53
N LYS A 135 4.41 27.84 -20.95
CA LYS A 135 3.16 28.52 -21.31
C LYS A 135 2.41 29.02 -20.07
N THR A 136 2.36 28.20 -19.02
CA THR A 136 1.60 28.50 -17.79
C THR A 136 2.46 29.00 -16.64
N GLY A 137 3.78 28.85 -16.72
CA GLY A 137 4.71 29.11 -15.63
C GLY A 137 4.71 28.04 -14.52
N SER A 138 3.88 27.00 -14.66
CA SER A 138 3.73 25.93 -13.67
C SER A 138 4.97 25.03 -13.59
N ARG A 139 5.32 24.57 -12.39
CA ARG A 139 6.54 23.80 -12.12
C ARG A 139 6.20 22.48 -11.42
N ILE A 140 6.98 21.45 -11.71
CA ILE A 140 6.99 20.18 -10.96
C ILE A 140 8.35 20.07 -10.28
N GLU A 141 8.32 20.16 -8.96
CA GLU A 141 9.49 20.19 -8.08
C GLU A 141 9.41 19.09 -7.02
N LYS A 142 10.52 18.84 -6.33
CA LYS A 142 10.58 17.87 -5.25
C LYS A 142 9.66 18.31 -4.10
N ASP A 143 9.04 17.33 -3.45
CA ASP A 143 8.12 17.47 -2.31
C ASP A 143 6.79 18.18 -2.64
N MET A 144 6.50 18.40 -3.92
CA MET A 144 5.23 18.93 -4.40
C MET A 144 4.18 17.84 -4.61
N THR A 145 2.91 18.18 -4.37
CA THR A 145 1.76 17.31 -4.69
C THR A 145 1.41 17.42 -6.17
N LEU A 146 1.31 16.27 -6.83
CA LEU A 146 0.91 16.15 -8.23
C LEU A 146 -0.33 15.27 -8.34
N ARG A 147 -1.39 15.80 -8.95
CA ARG A 147 -2.58 15.04 -9.33
C ARG A 147 -2.35 14.41 -10.68
N CYS A 148 -2.40 13.08 -10.75
CA CYS A 148 -2.14 12.32 -11.97
C CYS A 148 -3.13 11.16 -12.13
N ILE A 149 -3.30 10.68 -13.36
CA ILE A 149 -4.13 9.52 -13.66
C ILE A 149 -3.27 8.26 -13.79
N VAL A 150 -3.71 7.16 -13.18
CA VAL A 150 -3.01 5.87 -13.25
C VAL A 150 -3.26 5.21 -14.60
N ILE A 151 -2.20 5.05 -15.40
CA ILE A 151 -2.28 4.42 -16.73
C ILE A 151 -2.15 2.90 -16.64
N GLY A 152 -1.32 2.41 -15.72
CA GLY A 152 -1.03 0.99 -15.57
C GLY A 152 -0.46 0.68 -14.20
N VAL A 153 -0.79 -0.51 -13.69
CA VAL A 153 -0.38 -1.00 -12.37
C VAL A 153 0.21 -2.39 -12.53
N LYS A 154 1.34 -2.65 -11.87
CA LYS A 154 2.01 -3.95 -11.85
C LYS A 154 2.32 -4.34 -10.41
N TYR A 155 1.99 -5.57 -10.04
CA TYR A 155 2.39 -6.16 -8.77
C TYR A 155 3.70 -6.93 -8.93
N MET A 156 4.65 -6.68 -8.02
CA MET A 156 5.96 -7.29 -8.00
C MET A 156 6.00 -8.35 -6.89
N GLU A 157 5.91 -9.62 -7.27
CA GLU A 157 5.78 -10.76 -6.35
C GLU A 157 6.96 -10.89 -5.38
N ALA A 158 8.18 -10.63 -5.84
CA ALA A 158 9.39 -10.79 -5.05
C ALA A 158 9.49 -9.75 -3.92
N GLN A 159 9.13 -8.50 -4.21
CA GLN A 159 9.16 -7.40 -3.23
C GLN A 159 7.84 -7.24 -2.47
N LYS A 160 6.76 -7.91 -2.91
CA LYS A 160 5.40 -7.70 -2.43
C LYS A 160 5.02 -6.22 -2.48
N GLU A 161 5.26 -5.59 -3.63
CA GLU A 161 5.06 -4.15 -3.87
C GLU A 161 4.32 -3.89 -5.17
N PHE A 162 3.69 -2.73 -5.26
CA PHE A 162 3.10 -2.24 -6.51
C PHE A 162 3.99 -1.19 -7.16
N GLN A 163 4.08 -1.26 -8.47
CA GLN A 163 4.64 -0.23 -9.34
C GLN A 163 3.54 0.27 -10.25
N ALA A 164 3.53 1.57 -10.55
CA ALA A 164 2.55 2.12 -11.46
C ALA A 164 3.16 3.16 -12.38
N VAL A 165 2.59 3.25 -13.57
CA VAL A 165 2.85 4.31 -14.53
C VAL A 165 1.66 5.26 -14.53
N VAL A 166 1.95 6.55 -14.44
CA VAL A 166 0.95 7.62 -14.34
C VAL A 166 1.14 8.62 -15.47
N GLY A 167 0.11 9.42 -15.74
CA GLY A 167 0.12 10.47 -16.75
C GLY A 167 -0.54 11.76 -16.28
N LEU A 168 -0.31 12.83 -17.04
CA LEU A 168 -0.98 14.13 -16.90
C LEU A 168 -1.92 14.42 -18.08
N GLU A 169 -2.26 13.40 -18.87
CA GLU A 169 -3.19 13.51 -19.99
C GLU A 169 -4.63 13.58 -19.45
N GLY A 170 -5.24 14.76 -19.50
CA GLY A 170 -6.61 15.00 -19.06
C GLY A 170 -6.78 16.38 -18.43
N ASP A 171 -8.03 16.81 -18.25
CA ASP A 171 -8.35 18.08 -17.62
C ASP A 171 -8.12 18.02 -16.10
N TYR A 172 -7.68 19.15 -15.52
CA TYR A 172 -7.45 19.32 -14.07
C TYR A 172 -6.38 18.39 -13.46
N LEU A 173 -5.48 17.84 -14.27
CA LEU A 173 -4.29 17.11 -13.83
C LEU A 173 -3.06 18.03 -13.80
N GLY A 174 -2.11 17.73 -12.91
CA GLY A 174 -0.89 18.50 -12.73
C GLY A 174 -0.64 18.89 -11.27
N PRO A 175 0.20 19.92 -11.05
CA PRO A 175 0.50 20.45 -9.72
C PRO A 175 -0.77 20.93 -9.02
N VAL A 176 -0.88 20.64 -7.71
CA VAL A 176 -2.00 21.07 -6.84
C VAL A 176 -1.58 22.25 -5.98
#